data_AF-A0A1E1VB48-F1
#
_entry.id   AF-A0A1E1VB48-F1
#
_cell.length_a   1.000
_cell.length_b   1.000
_cell.length_c   1.000
_cell.angle_alpha   90.00
_cell.angle_beta   90.00
_cell.angle_gamma   90.00
#
_symmetry.space_group_name_H-M   'P 1'
#
loop_
_entity.id
_entity.type
_entity.pdbx_description
1 polymer ?
#
loop_
_entity_poly.entity_id
_entity_poly.type
_entity_poly.pdbx_seq_one_letter_code
_entity_poly.pdbx_strand_id
1 'polypeptide(L)' 'MRPVDVIAKYAGVEIGVLLRARDKHAGEAETVYWMEYPSIEHALEAVAEDLFEGRVEQITADGEPLTQDEVSTLTH' A
#
# COMPACT_ATOMS: atom_id res chain seq x y z
N MET A 1 15.13 7.45 6.80
CA MET A 1 15.09 5.98 6.66
C MET A 1 15.25 5.66 5.19
N ARG A 2 15.89 4.55 4.79
CA ARG A 2 15.95 4.15 3.38
C ARG A 2 14.83 3.16 3.06
N PRO A 3 14.33 3.08 1.81
CA PRO A 3 13.29 2.11 1.42
C PRO A 3 13.65 0.67 1.81
N VAL A 4 14.91 0.29 1.60
CA VAL A 4 15.43 -1.05 1.96
C VAL A 4 15.32 -1.35 3.46
N ASP A 5 15.39 -0.34 4.32
CA ASP A 5 15.29 -0.54 5.76
C ASP A 5 13.83 -0.87 6.16
N VAL A 6 12.84 -0.28 5.47
CA VAL A 6 11.41 -0.58 5.67
C VAL A 6 11.08 -1.98 5.12
N ILE A 7 11.57 -2.30 3.92
CA ILE A 7 11.39 -3.63 3.32
C ILE A 7 11.96 -4.72 4.23
N ALA A 8 13.19 -4.53 4.73
CA ALA A 8 13.81 -5.48 5.65
C ALA A 8 13.05 -5.63 6.98
N LYS A 9 12.45 -4.54 7.50
CA LYS A 9 11.65 -4.56 8.72
C LYS A 9 10.43 -5.47 8.61
N TYR A 10 9.80 -5.49 7.44
CA TYR A 10 8.59 -6.27 7.15
C TYR A 10 8.85 -7.46 6.21
N ALA A 11 10.09 -7.95 6.17
CA ALA A 11 10.42 -9.10 5.35
C ALA A 11 9.76 -10.36 5.91
N GLY A 12 9.05 -11.09 5.04
CA GLY A 12 8.41 -12.36 5.39
C GLY A 12 7.07 -12.25 6.13
N VAL A 13 6.47 -11.07 6.20
CA VAL A 13 5.09 -10.89 6.70
C VAL A 13 4.12 -10.59 5.57
N GLU A 14 2.85 -10.96 5.77
CA GLU A 14 1.77 -10.65 4.85
C GLU A 14 1.45 -9.16 4.88
N ILE A 15 1.16 -8.60 3.70
CA ILE A 15 0.91 -7.18 3.51
C ILE A 15 -0.50 -6.96 3.00
N GLY A 16 -1.24 -6.13 3.70
CA GLY A 16 -2.55 -5.63 3.28
C GLY A 16 -2.42 -4.25 2.64
N VAL A 17 -3.18 -4.00 1.58
CA VAL A 17 -3.23 -2.68 0.93
C VAL A 17 -4.69 -2.29 0.72
N LEU A 18 -5.05 -1.10 1.19
CA LEU A 18 -6.33 -0.47 0.95
C LEU A 18 -6.19 0.51 -0.23
N LEU A 19 -6.92 0.24 -1.31
CA LEU A 19 -6.87 0.97 -2.57
C LEU A 19 -8.19 1.69 -2.83
N ARG A 20 -8.11 2.92 -3.33
CA ARG A 20 -9.25 3.67 -3.86
C ARG A 20 -9.53 3.25 -5.30
N ALA A 21 -10.81 3.09 -5.65
CA ALA A 21 -11.23 2.81 -7.02
C ALA A 21 -10.74 3.88 -8.02
N ARG A 22 -10.32 3.43 -9.21
CA ARG A 22 -9.85 4.31 -10.30
C ARG A 22 -10.97 5.16 -10.89
N ASP A 23 -12.15 4.57 -11.08
CA ASP A 23 -13.28 5.24 -11.72
C ASP A 23 -14.21 5.87 -10.68
N LYS A 24 -14.43 7.18 -10.81
CA LYS A 24 -15.53 7.90 -10.16
C LYS A 24 -16.63 8.12 -11.19
N HIS A 25 -17.70 7.34 -11.13
CA HIS A 25 -18.93 7.70 -11.84
C HIS A 25 -19.67 8.79 -11.05
N ALA A 26 -20.28 9.75 -11.75
CA ALA A 26 -20.95 10.88 -11.12
C ALA A 26 -22.10 10.39 -10.21
N GLY A 27 -21.93 10.57 -8.90
CA GLY A 27 -22.92 10.20 -7.88
C GLY A 27 -22.58 8.94 -7.07
N GLU A 28 -21.48 8.24 -7.35
CA GLU A 28 -21.05 7.09 -6.55
C GLU A 28 -20.21 7.47 -5.32
N ALA A 29 -20.44 6.76 -4.22
CA ALA A 29 -19.58 6.82 -3.05
C ALA A 29 -18.20 6.25 -3.39
N GLU A 30 -17.14 6.88 -2.86
CA GLU A 30 -15.77 6.44 -3.05
C GLU A 30 -15.62 4.98 -2.58
N THR A 31 -15.38 4.08 -3.53
CA THR A 31 -15.23 2.65 -3.24
C THR A 31 -13.78 2.35 -2.93
N VAL A 32 -13.54 1.60 -1.85
CA VAL A 32 -12.22 1.13 -1.44
C VAL A 32 -12.15 -0.39 -1.47
N TYR A 33 -11.00 -0.93 -1.86
CA TYR A 33 -10.73 -2.36 -1.99
C TYR A 33 -9.59 -2.76 -1.07
N TRP A 34 -9.76 -3.88 -0.36
CA TRP A 34 -8.70 -4.50 0.43
C TRP A 34 -8.05 -5.61 -0.38
N MET A 35 -6.73 -5.58 -0.48
CA MET A 35 -5.91 -6.56 -1.21
C MET A 35 -4.83 -7.10 -0.28
N GLU A 36 -4.61 -8.42 -0.31
CA GLU A 36 -3.59 -9.09 0.50
C GLU A 36 -2.49 -9.66 -0.40
N TYR A 37 -1.25 -9.48 0.05
CA TYR A 37 -0.05 -9.88 -0.67
C TYR A 37 0.87 -10.68 0.24
N PRO A 38 1.55 -11.71 -0.29
CA PRO A 38 2.37 -12.60 0.53
C PRO A 38 3.66 -11.93 1.05
N SER A 39 4.05 -10.78 0.50
CA SER A 39 5.21 -10.02 0.98
C SER A 39 5.13 -8.55 0.56
N ILE A 40 5.97 -7.71 1.18
CA ILE A 40 6.08 -6.28 0.86
C ILE A 40 6.61 -6.03 -0.54
N GLU A 41 7.51 -6.88 -1.05
CA GLU A 41 8.00 -6.78 -2.42
C GLU A 41 6.87 -7.02 -3.42
N HIS A 42 6.05 -8.07 -3.22
CA HIS A 42 4.90 -8.35 -4.09
C HIS A 42 3.86 -7.24 -4.03
N ALA A 43 3.58 -6.71 -2.82
CA ALA A 43 2.64 -5.60 -2.66
C ALA A 43 3.13 -4.37 -3.43
N LEU A 44 4.39 -3.97 -3.22
CA LEU A 44 4.98 -2.80 -3.88
C LEU A 44 5.03 -2.96 -5.40
N GLU A 45 5.33 -4.16 -5.91
CA GLU A 45 5.30 -4.43 -7.35
C GLU A 45 3.88 -4.33 -7.91
N ALA A 46 2.89 -4.91 -7.23
CA ALA A 46 1.50 -4.92 -7.68
C ALA A 46 0.83 -3.55 -7.62
N VAL A 47 1.17 -2.72 -6.63
CA VAL A 47 0.53 -1.42 -6.39
C VAL A 47 1.43 -0.23 -6.75
N ALA A 48 2.52 -0.45 -7.48
CA ALA A 48 3.45 0.63 -7.87
C ALA A 48 2.73 1.77 -8.64
N GLU A 49 1.86 1.41 -9.60
CA GLU A 49 1.06 2.39 -10.35
C GLU A 49 0.06 3.10 -9.43
N ASP A 50 -0.61 2.36 -8.55
CA ASP A 50 -1.55 2.91 -7.56
C ASP A 50 -0.89 3.88 -6.57
N LEU A 51 0.33 3.57 -6.11
CA LEU A 51 1.13 4.43 -5.24
C LEU A 51 1.47 5.74 -5.94
N PHE A 52 1.90 5.65 -7.21
CA PHE A 52 2.22 6.83 -8.01
C PHE A 52 0.98 7.70 -8.29
N GLU A 53 -0.17 7.09 -8.53
CA GLU A 53 -1.44 7.79 -8.75
C GLU A 53 -2.11 8.28 -7.45
N GLY A 54 -1.53 7.99 -6.27
CA GLY A 54 -2.08 8.39 -4.98
C GLY A 54 -3.39 7.67 -4.62
N ARG A 55 -3.58 6.44 -5.14
CA ARG A 55 -4.76 5.61 -4.88
C ARG A 55 -4.62 4.73 -3.65
N VAL A 56 -3.42 4.58 -3.10
CA VAL A 56 -3.19 3.79 -1.88
C VAL A 56 -3.53 4.63 -0.66
N GLU A 57 -4.54 4.21 0.08
CA GLU A 57 -4.98 4.88 1.31
C GLU A 57 -4.18 4.40 2.52
N GLN A 58 -3.92 3.09 2.58
CA GLN A 58 -3.26 2.46 3.71
C GLN A 58 -2.52 1.20 3.28
N ILE A 59 -1.39 0.94 3.93
CA ILE A 59 -0.65 -0.31 3.87
C ILE A 59 -0.56 -0.86 5.29
N THR A 60 -0.82 -2.15 5.48
CA THR A 60 -0.65 -2.85 6.76
C THR A 60 0.34 -3.99 6.62
N ALA A 61 1.06 -4.31 7.69
CA ALA A 61 1.92 -5.47 7.79
C ALA A 61 1.53 -6.26 9.04
N ASP A 62 1.24 -7.56 8.89
CA ASP A 62 0.76 -8.42 9.99
C ASP A 62 -0.47 -7.83 10.72
N GLY A 63 -1.36 -7.17 9.96
CA GLY A 63 -2.57 -6.51 10.48
C GLY A 63 -2.37 -5.11 11.08
N GLU A 64 -1.12 -4.66 11.25
CA GLU A 64 -0.82 -3.33 11.81
C GLU A 64 -0.52 -2.31 10.69
N PRO A 65 -1.08 -1.08 10.77
CA PRO A 65 -0.82 -0.06 9.76
C PRO A 65 0.63 0.45 9.78
N LEU A 66 1.22 0.58 8.60
CA LEU A 66 2.50 1.26 8.43
C LEU A 66 2.35 2.74 8.80
N THR A 67 3.41 3.31 9.35
CA THR A 67 3.43 4.74 9.68
C THR A 67 3.51 5.59 8.41
N GLN A 68 3.06 6.84 8.48
CA GLN A 68 3.11 7.77 7.34
C GLN A 68 4.55 7.97 6.83
N ASP A 69 5.54 7.98 7.72
CA ASP A 69 6.96 8.09 7.37
C ASP A 69 7.45 6.87 6.60
N GLU A 70 7.02 5.66 6.98
CA GLU A 70 7.36 4.41 6.29
C GLU A 70 6.73 4.37 4.90
N VAL A 71 5.44 4.71 4.78
CA VAL A 71 4.75 4.80 3.49
C VAL A 71 5.40 5.85 2.58
N SER A 72 5.76 7.01 3.12
CA SER A 72 6.46 8.06 2.35
C SER A 72 7.85 7.60 1.89
N THR A 73 8.56 6.85 2.73
CA THR A 73 9.87 6.26 2.41
C THR A 73 9.78 5.18 1.33
N LEU A 74 8.64 4.52 1.15
CA LEU A 74 8.44 3.51 0.11
C LEU A 74 8.03 4.11 -1.25
N THR A 75 7.60 5.37 -1.27
CA THR A 75 7.05 6.05 -2.45
C THR A 75 7.98 7.09 -3.08
N HIS A 76 9.07 7.46 -2.39
CA HIS A 76 10.06 8.47 -2.80
C HIS A 76 11.48 7.91 -2.77
#